data_AF-A0A401PSC7-F1
#
_entry.id   AF-A0A401PSC7-F1
#
_cell.length_a   1.000
_cell.length_b   1.000
_cell.length_c   1.000
_cell.angle_alpha   90.00
_cell.angle_beta   90.00
_cell.angle_gamma   90.00
#
_symmetry.space_group_name_H-M   'P 1'
#
loop_
_entity.id
_entity.type
_entity.pdbx_description
1 polymer ?
#
loop_
_entity_poly.entity_id
_entity_poly.type
_entity_poly.pdbx_seq_one_letter_code
_entity_poly.pdbx_strand_id
1 'polypeptide(L)'
;MAFGVVSMFVSMLLLAKTFSQTLALMTAEGPTPENERILQVVVPGVNLPISQMVYFFSAILISGVIHEVGHGVAAVREQVRFNGFGVFIFVIYPGAFVDLYTNHLQLISPIQQLRVFCAGVWHNFILALMALLGLYSLPIFLFPLYYTGSGALVTELTENSPASGPRGLSVGDFVKYVENCSVDSVENWHKCIEDISVKPQIGYCIKEEILQHLNSVGRVYRRLDGTTECCSNNSLVDICFSYRGKLQIPQ
;
A
#
# COMPACT_ATOMS: atom_id res chain seq x y z
N MET A 1 -11.98 -6.31 -43.99
CA MET A 1 -10.54 -6.63 -44.07
C MET A 1 -9.66 -5.43 -43.74
N ALA A 2 -9.78 -4.28 -44.41
CA ALA A 2 -8.94 -3.10 -44.15
C ALA A 2 -8.93 -2.63 -42.68
N PHE A 3 -10.11 -2.53 -42.04
CA PHE A 3 -10.21 -2.14 -40.63
C PHE A 3 -9.46 -3.09 -39.67
N GLY A 4 -9.58 -4.40 -39.88
CA GLY A 4 -8.89 -5.40 -39.05
C GLY A 4 -7.36 -5.32 -39.19
N VAL A 5 -6.87 -5.13 -40.41
CA VAL A 5 -5.43 -4.96 -40.68
C VAL A 5 -4.91 -3.69 -40.00
N VAL A 6 -5.61 -2.56 -40.16
CA VAL A 6 -5.24 -1.29 -39.51
C VAL A 6 -5.25 -1.42 -37.99
N SER A 7 -6.28 -2.05 -37.41
CA SER A 7 -6.38 -2.30 -35.98
C SER A 7 -5.23 -3.16 -35.44
N MET A 8 -4.78 -4.16 -36.22
CA MET A 8 -3.68 -5.06 -35.83
C MET A 8 -2.33 -4.31 -35.79
N PHE A 9 -2.08 -3.43 -36.77
CA PHE A 9 -0.89 -2.58 -36.76
C PHE A 9 -0.91 -1.58 -35.59
N VAL A 10 -2.06 -0.96 -35.31
CA VAL A 10 -2.20 -0.06 -34.16
C VAL A 10 -1.96 -0.80 -32.85
N SER A 11 -2.54 -1.99 -32.65
CA SER A 11 -2.32 -2.76 -31.41
C SER A 11 -0.87 -3.21 -31.27
N MET A 12 -0.22 -3.60 -32.37
CA MET A 12 1.18 -4.02 -32.36
C MET A 12 2.13 -2.87 -32.01
N LEU A 13 1.87 -1.66 -32.53
CA LEU A 13 2.62 -0.46 -32.16
C LEU A 13 2.42 -0.07 -30.69
N LEU A 14 1.18 -0.15 -30.19
CA LEU A 14 0.88 0.12 -28.78
C LEU A 14 1.54 -0.89 -27.84
N LEU A 15 1.51 -2.18 -28.19
CA LEU A 15 2.18 -3.24 -27.44
C LEU A 15 3.71 -3.08 -27.45
N ALA A 16 4.30 -2.77 -28.61
CA ALA A 16 5.74 -2.51 -28.69
C ALA A 16 6.16 -1.30 -27.85
N LYS A 17 5.37 -0.22 -27.86
CA LYS A 17 5.66 0.97 -27.05
C LYS A 17 5.55 0.68 -25.55
N THR A 18 4.48 0.02 -25.12
CA THR A 18 4.27 -0.35 -23.70
C THR A 18 5.33 -1.34 -23.21
N PHE A 19 5.73 -2.30 -24.04
CA PHE A 19 6.83 -3.22 -23.73
C PHE A 19 8.16 -2.47 -23.57
N SER A 20 8.54 -1.61 -24.52
CA SER A 20 9.77 -0.81 -24.44
C SER A 20 9.78 0.11 -23.22
N GLN A 21 8.64 0.72 -22.87
CA GLN A 21 8.49 1.52 -21.66
C GLN A 21 8.70 0.67 -20.39
N THR A 22 8.09 -0.51 -20.34
CA THR A 22 8.25 -1.45 -19.21
C THR A 22 9.70 -1.91 -19.05
N LEU A 23 10.38 -2.19 -20.16
CA LEU A 23 11.79 -2.59 -20.15
C LEU A 23 12.69 -1.45 -19.67
N ALA A 24 12.48 -0.22 -20.16
CA ALA A 24 13.26 0.95 -19.75
C ALA A 24 13.16 1.20 -18.24
N LEU A 25 11.98 1.01 -17.65
CA LEU A 25 11.75 1.14 -16.21
C LEU A 25 12.44 0.05 -15.40
N MET A 26 12.42 -1.20 -15.88
CA MET A 26 13.12 -2.32 -15.23
C MET A 26 14.64 -2.14 -15.26
N THR A 27 15.17 -1.40 -16.24
CA THR A 27 16.61 -1.08 -16.37
C THR A 27 17.02 0.24 -15.73
N ALA A 28 16.09 1.03 -15.21
CA ALA A 28 16.38 2.32 -14.60
C ALA A 28 16.81 2.14 -13.13
N GLU A 29 18.09 2.38 -12.84
CA GLU A 29 18.65 2.36 -11.48
C GLU A 29 18.35 3.66 -10.70
N GLY A 30 17.09 4.01 -10.48
CA GLY A 30 16.76 5.19 -9.66
C GLY A 30 15.29 5.31 -9.27
N PRO A 31 14.97 5.89 -8.09
CA PRO A 31 13.60 6.14 -7.68
C PRO A 31 13.08 7.37 -8.44
N THR A 32 12.29 7.18 -9.49
CA THR A 32 11.50 8.28 -10.05
C THR A 32 10.23 8.43 -9.20
N PRO A 33 10.03 9.57 -8.51
CA PRO A 33 8.72 9.92 -7.99
C PRO A 33 7.83 10.28 -9.19
N GLU A 34 6.52 10.16 -9.01
CA GLU A 34 5.42 10.47 -9.96
C GLU A 34 4.80 9.24 -10.63
N ASN A 35 3.78 8.67 -9.97
CA ASN A 35 2.41 8.45 -10.46
C ASN A 35 2.13 8.12 -11.94
N GLU A 36 3.04 7.56 -12.71
CA GLU A 36 2.69 6.95 -13.99
C GLU A 36 2.09 5.57 -13.70
N ARG A 37 0.76 5.47 -13.85
CA ARG A 37 0.00 4.21 -13.83
C ARG A 37 0.44 3.33 -14.99
N ILE A 38 1.61 2.73 -14.86
CA ILE A 38 2.18 1.80 -15.83
C ILE A 38 1.72 0.40 -15.45
N LEU A 39 1.32 -0.39 -16.44
CA LEU A 39 1.08 -1.82 -16.23
C LEU A 39 2.39 -2.51 -15.87
N GLN A 40 2.72 -2.57 -14.58
CA GLN A 40 3.85 -3.35 -14.09
C GLN A 40 3.48 -4.83 -14.16
N VAL A 41 4.33 -5.62 -14.82
CA VAL A 41 4.18 -7.07 -14.84
C VAL A 41 4.41 -7.61 -13.42
N VAL A 42 3.41 -8.29 -12.86
CA VAL A 42 3.51 -8.88 -11.52
C VAL A 42 4.26 -10.20 -11.61
N VAL A 43 5.42 -10.28 -10.95
CA VAL A 43 6.31 -11.45 -10.87
C VAL A 43 6.35 -11.92 -9.41
N PRO A 44 5.68 -13.05 -9.08
CA PRO A 44 5.70 -13.62 -7.74
C PRO A 44 7.12 -13.86 -7.22
N GLY A 45 7.41 -13.43 -5.99
CA GLY A 45 8.72 -13.58 -5.33
C GLY A 45 9.75 -12.51 -5.67
N VAL A 46 9.50 -11.66 -6.68
CA VAL A 46 10.36 -10.50 -7.00
C VAL A 46 9.68 -9.20 -6.59
N ASN A 47 8.51 -8.91 -7.17
CA ASN A 47 7.74 -7.70 -6.85
C ASN A 47 6.45 -7.96 -6.05
N LEU A 48 6.09 -9.23 -5.86
CA LEU A 48 4.95 -9.64 -5.04
C LEU A 48 5.42 -10.58 -3.92
N PRO A 49 5.25 -10.20 -2.64
CA PRO A 49 5.54 -11.07 -1.50
C PRO A 49 4.80 -12.41 -1.59
N ILE A 50 5.45 -13.50 -1.16
CA ILE A 50 4.86 -14.85 -1.19
C ILE A 50 3.56 -14.91 -0.40
N SER A 51 3.46 -14.15 0.70
CA SER A 51 2.24 -14.05 1.52
C SER A 51 1.02 -13.52 0.75
N GLN A 52 1.23 -12.81 -0.35
CA GLN A 52 0.17 -12.24 -1.18
C GLN A 52 -0.18 -13.11 -2.41
N MET A 53 0.53 -14.22 -2.64
CA MET A 53 0.30 -15.09 -3.81
C MET A 53 -1.11 -15.67 -3.84
N VAL A 54 -1.67 -16.02 -2.67
CA VAL A 54 -3.03 -16.59 -2.59
C VAL A 54 -4.06 -15.57 -3.11
N TYR A 55 -3.94 -14.31 -2.71
CA TYR A 55 -4.82 -13.25 -3.19
C TYR A 55 -4.67 -13.04 -4.70
N PHE A 56 -3.43 -13.00 -5.20
CA PHE A 56 -3.14 -12.84 -6.61
C PHE A 56 -3.72 -13.95 -7.48
N PHE A 57 -3.47 -15.22 -7.14
CA PHE A 57 -4.02 -16.36 -7.90
C PHE A 57 -5.54 -16.46 -7.80
N SER A 58 -6.12 -16.13 -6.64
CA SER A 58 -7.58 -16.06 -6.49
C SER A 58 -8.19 -15.00 -7.40
N ALA A 59 -7.56 -13.82 -7.50
CA ALA A 59 -8.01 -12.73 -8.36
C ALA A 59 -7.92 -13.11 -9.84
N ILE A 60 -6.82 -13.74 -10.26
CA ILE A 60 -6.66 -14.25 -11.63
C ILE A 60 -7.72 -15.29 -11.95
N LEU A 61 -7.97 -16.25 -11.06
CA LEU A 61 -8.97 -17.29 -11.29
C LEU A 61 -10.37 -16.70 -11.42
N ILE A 62 -10.77 -15.80 -10.51
CA ILE A 62 -12.09 -15.15 -10.55
C ILE A 62 -12.25 -14.33 -11.83
N SER A 63 -11.22 -13.55 -12.17
CA SER A 63 -11.18 -12.77 -13.41
C SER A 63 -11.27 -13.66 -14.64
N GLY A 64 -10.51 -14.76 -14.70
CA GLY A 64 -10.54 -15.72 -15.79
C GLY A 64 -11.92 -16.38 -15.93
N VAL A 65 -12.53 -16.83 -14.83
CA VAL A 65 -13.88 -17.42 -14.88
C VAL A 65 -14.90 -16.42 -15.43
N ILE A 66 -14.90 -15.17 -14.94
CA ILE A 66 -15.82 -14.14 -15.41
C ILE A 66 -15.55 -13.77 -16.87
N HIS A 67 -14.30 -13.77 -17.31
CA HIS A 67 -13.89 -13.57 -18.69
C HIS A 67 -14.53 -14.61 -19.63
N GLU A 68 -14.35 -15.88 -19.30
CA GLU A 68 -14.86 -17.00 -20.11
C GLU A 68 -16.39 -17.06 -20.08
N VAL A 69 -17.01 -16.77 -18.93
CA VAL A 69 -18.47 -16.60 -18.83
C VAL A 69 -18.93 -15.48 -19.76
N GLY A 70 -18.19 -14.38 -19.86
CA GLY A 70 -18.49 -13.29 -20.79
C GLY A 70 -18.54 -13.76 -22.25
N HIS A 71 -17.56 -14.54 -22.68
CA HIS A 71 -17.56 -15.17 -24.00
C HIS A 71 -18.77 -16.09 -24.19
N GLY A 72 -19.09 -16.92 -23.20
CA GLY A 72 -20.23 -17.83 -23.25
C GLY A 72 -21.58 -17.10 -23.35
N VAL A 73 -21.79 -16.05 -22.54
CA VAL A 73 -23.01 -15.22 -22.59
C VAL A 73 -23.18 -14.58 -23.96
N ALA A 74 -22.09 -14.05 -24.54
CA ALA A 74 -22.14 -13.47 -25.88
C ALA A 74 -22.38 -14.52 -26.97
N ALA A 75 -21.78 -15.72 -26.85
CA ALA A 75 -22.02 -16.82 -27.77
C ALA A 75 -23.49 -17.24 -27.80
N VAL A 76 -24.12 -17.38 -26.63
CA VAL A 76 -25.57 -17.68 -26.52
C VAL A 76 -26.40 -16.59 -27.18
N ARG A 77 -26.05 -15.31 -26.96
CA ARG A 77 -26.76 -14.18 -27.56
C ARG A 77 -26.67 -14.18 -29.09
N GLU A 78 -25.50 -14.49 -29.65
CA GLU A 78 -25.26 -14.56 -31.09
C GLU A 78 -25.66 -15.93 -31.70
N GLN A 79 -26.40 -16.77 -30.96
CA GLN A 79 -26.90 -18.09 -31.38
C GLN A 79 -25.78 -19.08 -31.75
N VAL A 80 -24.62 -18.93 -31.12
CA VAL A 80 -23.47 -19.84 -31.25
C VAL A 80 -23.54 -20.88 -30.15
N ARG A 81 -23.44 -22.15 -30.52
CA ARG A 81 -23.33 -23.26 -29.55
C ARG A 81 -21.93 -23.29 -28.94
N PHE A 82 -21.86 -23.56 -27.63
CA PHE A 82 -20.63 -23.86 -26.92
C PHE A 82 -20.75 -25.25 -26.28
N ASN A 83 -19.65 -25.99 -26.22
CA ASN A 83 -19.62 -27.38 -25.75
C ASN A 83 -19.53 -27.45 -24.21
N GLY A 84 -18.93 -26.44 -23.57
CA GLY A 84 -18.84 -26.37 -22.11
C GLY A 84 -17.88 -25.32 -21.60
N PHE A 85 -17.69 -25.31 -20.27
CA PHE A 85 -16.70 -24.51 -19.56
C PHE A 85 -15.78 -25.44 -18.76
N GLY A 86 -14.54 -25.00 -18.53
CA GLY A 86 -13.60 -25.71 -17.69
C GLY A 86 -12.67 -24.77 -16.93
N VAL A 87 -12.08 -25.31 -15.87
CA VAL A 87 -11.00 -24.68 -15.10
C VAL A 87 -9.82 -25.64 -15.13
N PHE A 88 -8.62 -25.12 -15.31
CA PHE A 88 -7.38 -25.89 -15.30
C PHE A 88 -6.33 -25.22 -14.42
N ILE A 89 -5.34 -25.98 -14.00
CA ILE A 89 -4.18 -25.47 -13.28
C ILE A 89 -2.95 -25.88 -14.09
N PHE A 90 -2.19 -24.89 -14.56
CA PHE A 90 -0.92 -25.11 -15.24
C PHE A 90 0.24 -24.73 -14.34
N VAL A 91 0.92 -25.74 -13.78
CA VAL A 91 1.99 -25.62 -12.77
C VAL A 91 1.52 -24.96 -11.47
N ILE A 92 1.32 -23.66 -11.47
CA ILE A 92 0.78 -22.85 -10.36
C ILE A 92 -0.29 -21.85 -10.82
N TYR A 93 -0.52 -21.75 -12.14
CA TYR A 93 -1.41 -20.76 -12.73
C TYR A 93 -2.82 -21.35 -12.89
N PRO A 94 -3.82 -20.84 -12.14
CA PRO A 94 -5.22 -21.23 -12.36
C PRO A 94 -5.77 -20.47 -13.57
N GLY A 95 -6.29 -21.22 -14.54
CA GLY A 95 -6.93 -20.69 -15.74
C GLY A 95 -8.35 -21.22 -15.91
N ALA A 96 -9.17 -20.49 -16.65
CA ALA A 96 -10.49 -20.94 -17.11
C ALA A 96 -10.52 -20.95 -18.64
N PHE A 97 -11.40 -21.74 -19.22
CA PHE A 97 -11.67 -21.70 -20.66
C PHE A 97 -13.15 -21.96 -20.94
N VAL A 98 -13.65 -21.38 -22.03
CA VAL A 98 -14.90 -21.77 -22.69
C VAL A 98 -14.60 -22.49 -24.01
N ASP A 99 -15.20 -23.66 -24.21
CA ASP A 99 -15.08 -24.39 -25.48
C ASP A 99 -16.21 -23.97 -26.43
N LEU A 100 -15.89 -23.07 -27.37
CA LEU A 100 -16.83 -22.56 -28.37
C LEU A 100 -16.77 -23.39 -29.67
N TYR A 101 -17.92 -23.68 -30.26
CA TYR A 101 -17.95 -24.47 -31.50
C TYR A 101 -17.53 -23.63 -32.72
N THR A 102 -16.28 -23.84 -33.17
CA THR A 102 -15.60 -23.05 -34.21
C THR A 102 -16.33 -22.99 -35.55
N ASN A 103 -16.98 -24.08 -35.98
CA ASN A 103 -17.71 -24.08 -37.25
C ASN A 103 -18.93 -23.15 -37.22
N HIS A 104 -19.62 -23.03 -36.08
CA HIS A 104 -20.73 -22.08 -35.93
C HIS A 104 -20.23 -20.63 -35.85
N LEU A 105 -19.08 -20.41 -35.20
CA LEU A 105 -18.40 -19.11 -35.14
C LEU A 105 -17.99 -18.59 -36.53
N GLN A 106 -17.51 -19.47 -37.41
CA GLN A 106 -17.09 -19.06 -38.76
C GLN A 106 -18.28 -18.72 -39.68
N LEU A 107 -19.47 -19.22 -39.37
CA LEU A 107 -20.69 -18.97 -40.14
C LEU A 107 -21.36 -17.62 -39.80
N ILE A 108 -21.12 -17.08 -38.61
CA ILE A 108 -21.68 -15.78 -38.20
C ILE A 108 -20.89 -14.62 -38.79
N SER A 109 -21.54 -13.45 -38.88
CA SER A 109 -20.91 -12.27 -39.47
C SER A 109 -19.70 -11.78 -38.66
N PRO A 110 -18.71 -11.12 -39.30
CA PRO A 110 -17.50 -10.65 -38.60
C PRO A 110 -17.77 -9.73 -37.40
N ILE A 111 -18.86 -8.95 -37.44
CA ILE A 111 -19.26 -8.08 -36.33
C ILE A 111 -19.73 -8.91 -35.12
N GLN A 112 -20.44 -10.01 -35.36
CA GLN A 112 -20.90 -10.89 -34.29
C GLN A 112 -19.73 -11.67 -33.69
N GLN A 113 -18.80 -12.15 -34.51
CA GLN A 113 -17.56 -12.76 -34.04
C GLN A 113 -16.78 -11.80 -33.13
N LEU A 114 -16.65 -10.54 -33.55
CA LEU A 114 -15.98 -9.51 -32.75
C LEU A 114 -16.67 -9.29 -31.41
N ARG A 115 -18.01 -9.27 -31.36
CA ARG A 115 -18.74 -9.15 -30.08
C ARG A 115 -18.44 -10.31 -29.14
N VAL A 116 -18.41 -11.54 -29.66
CA VAL A 116 -18.07 -12.72 -28.85
C VAL A 116 -16.63 -12.62 -28.35
N PHE A 117 -15.67 -12.27 -29.20
CA PHE A 117 -14.26 -12.13 -28.81
C PHE A 117 -13.98 -10.95 -27.88
N CYS A 118 -14.74 -9.86 -27.96
CA CYS A 118 -14.60 -8.73 -27.04
C CYS A 118 -15.39 -8.90 -25.73
N ALA A 119 -16.29 -9.89 -25.66
CA ALA A 119 -17.17 -10.05 -24.50
C ALA A 119 -16.41 -10.36 -23.21
N GLY A 120 -15.37 -11.20 -23.25
CA GLY A 120 -14.56 -11.49 -22.06
C GLY A 120 -13.88 -10.24 -21.49
N VAL A 121 -13.26 -9.44 -22.35
CA VAL A 121 -12.65 -8.15 -21.97
C VAL A 121 -13.69 -7.19 -21.37
N TRP A 122 -14.87 -7.10 -21.98
CA TRP A 122 -15.96 -6.27 -21.47
C TRP A 122 -16.40 -6.69 -20.05
N HIS A 123 -16.56 -7.99 -19.79
CA HIS A 123 -16.95 -8.46 -18.46
C HIS A 123 -15.87 -8.21 -17.41
N ASN A 124 -14.59 -8.34 -17.76
CA ASN A 124 -13.49 -7.98 -16.87
C ASN A 124 -13.43 -6.47 -16.60
N PHE A 125 -13.75 -5.63 -17.58
CA PHE A 125 -13.86 -4.19 -17.37
C PHE A 125 -14.98 -3.85 -16.36
N ILE A 126 -16.15 -4.47 -16.51
CA ILE A 126 -17.26 -4.29 -15.56
C ILE A 126 -16.89 -4.82 -14.17
N LEU A 127 -16.23 -5.99 -14.08
CA LEU A 127 -15.72 -6.53 -12.82
C LEU A 127 -14.76 -5.56 -12.14
N ALA A 128 -13.83 -4.96 -12.90
CA ALA A 128 -12.89 -3.97 -12.37
C ALA A 128 -13.62 -2.72 -11.85
N LEU A 129 -14.64 -2.23 -12.58
CA LEU A 129 -15.45 -1.11 -12.14
C LEU A 129 -16.21 -1.43 -10.84
N MET A 130 -16.80 -2.63 -10.73
CA MET A 130 -17.48 -3.07 -9.51
C MET A 130 -16.50 -3.22 -8.34
N ALA A 131 -15.31 -3.78 -8.58
CA ALA A 131 -14.28 -3.91 -7.56
C ALA A 131 -13.80 -2.54 -7.07
N LEU A 132 -13.62 -1.57 -7.97
CA LEU A 132 -13.26 -0.20 -7.62
C LEU A 132 -14.36 0.49 -6.79
N LEU A 133 -15.62 0.34 -7.20
CA LEU A 133 -16.75 0.85 -6.44
C LEU A 133 -16.83 0.23 -5.05
N GLY A 134 -16.62 -1.10 -4.94
CA GLY A 134 -16.54 -1.83 -3.68
C GLY A 134 -15.41 -1.35 -2.79
N LEU A 135 -14.22 -1.08 -3.37
CA LEU A 135 -13.07 -0.55 -2.64
C LEU A 135 -13.34 0.83 -2.05
N TYR A 136 -13.94 1.74 -2.81
CA TYR A 136 -14.28 3.08 -2.31
C TYR A 136 -15.42 3.07 -1.28
N SER A 137 -16.32 2.11 -1.36
CA SER A 137 -17.42 1.94 -0.40
C SER A 137 -17.04 1.09 0.82
N LEU A 138 -15.85 0.49 0.85
CA LEU A 138 -15.35 -0.34 1.94
C LEU A 138 -15.45 0.32 3.33
N PRO A 139 -15.10 1.62 3.52
CA PRO A 139 -15.24 2.28 4.82
C PRO A 139 -16.69 2.32 5.33
N ILE A 140 -17.66 2.41 4.42
CA ILE A 140 -19.09 2.42 4.75
C ILE A 140 -19.53 1.02 5.18
N PHE A 141 -19.11 -0.01 4.43
CA PHE A 141 -19.44 -1.40 4.78
C PHE A 141 -18.79 -1.85 6.10
N LEU A 142 -17.60 -1.33 6.41
CA LEU A 142 -16.86 -1.66 7.63
C LEU A 142 -17.20 -0.77 8.82
N PHE A 143 -18.00 0.28 8.63
CA PHE A 143 -18.39 1.23 9.68
C PHE A 143 -18.86 0.60 11.02
N PRO A 144 -19.63 -0.50 11.07
CA PRO A 144 -20.01 -1.11 12.36
C PRO A 144 -18.84 -1.78 13.09
N LEU A 145 -17.74 -2.07 12.40
CA LEU A 145 -16.58 -2.80 12.92
C LEU A 145 -15.31 -1.94 12.97
N TYR A 146 -15.31 -0.79 12.30
CA TYR A 146 -14.14 0.04 12.10
C TYR A 146 -14.51 1.52 12.13
N TYR A 147 -13.78 2.30 12.92
CA TYR A 147 -13.91 3.76 12.98
C TYR A 147 -12.62 4.42 12.52
N THR A 148 -12.75 5.57 11.88
CA THR A 148 -11.64 6.42 11.44
C THR A 148 -11.70 7.76 12.17
N GLY A 149 -10.64 8.57 12.09
CA GLY A 149 -10.68 9.93 12.62
C GLY A 149 -10.48 10.07 14.13
N SER A 150 -9.98 9.05 14.81
CA SER A 150 -9.86 9.04 16.28
C SER A 150 -8.44 9.25 16.83
N GLY A 151 -7.48 9.61 15.98
CA GLY A 151 -6.06 9.67 16.32
C GLY A 151 -5.21 8.66 15.58
N ALA A 152 -3.89 8.79 15.70
CA ALA A 152 -2.95 7.75 15.30
C ALA A 152 -2.91 6.66 16.40
N LEU A 153 -3.21 5.42 16.02
CA LEU A 153 -3.17 4.27 16.92
C LEU A 153 -1.75 3.74 17.07
N VAL A 154 -1.28 3.60 18.31
CA VAL A 154 0.00 2.97 18.61
C VAL A 154 -0.17 1.45 18.52
N THR A 155 0.35 0.85 17.45
CA THR A 155 0.26 -0.60 17.19
C THR A 155 1.44 -1.37 17.77
N GLU A 156 2.63 -0.78 17.73
CA GLU A 156 3.88 -1.39 18.21
C GLU A 156 4.84 -0.31 18.67
N LEU A 157 5.71 -0.65 19.63
CA LEU A 157 6.74 0.23 20.17
C LEU A 157 8.09 -0.48 20.12
N THR A 158 9.11 0.20 19.58
CA THR A 158 10.48 -0.30 19.58
C THR A 158 11.02 -0.36 21.02
N GLU A 159 11.60 -1.51 21.39
CA GLU A 159 12.20 -1.71 22.71
C GLU A 159 13.32 -0.69 22.99
N ASN A 160 13.36 -0.17 24.21
CA ASN A 160 14.33 0.84 24.67
C ASN A 160 14.29 2.18 23.89
N SER A 161 13.24 2.46 23.12
CA SER A 161 13.05 3.78 22.52
C SER A 161 12.60 4.82 23.56
N PRO A 162 12.81 6.13 23.32
CA PRO A 162 12.30 7.19 24.20
C PRO A 162 10.77 7.20 24.36
N ALA A 163 10.06 6.62 23.39
CA ALA A 163 8.61 6.45 23.43
C ALA A 163 8.17 5.24 24.27
N SER A 164 9.09 4.37 24.67
CA SER A 164 8.83 3.17 25.48
C SER A 164 9.13 3.40 26.97
N GLY A 165 8.44 2.67 27.84
CA GLY A 165 8.68 2.66 29.29
C GLY A 165 7.55 3.29 30.11
N PRO A 166 7.73 3.44 31.44
CA PRO A 166 6.64 3.77 32.37
C PRO A 166 5.99 5.15 32.17
N ARG A 167 6.65 6.03 31.42
CA ARG A 167 6.19 7.40 31.11
C ARG A 167 6.02 7.63 29.61
N GLY A 168 6.20 6.58 28.81
CA GLY A 168 6.06 6.61 27.36
C GLY A 168 4.65 6.28 26.91
N LEU A 169 4.53 5.93 25.63
CA LEU A 169 3.31 5.42 25.03
C LEU A 169 3.12 3.94 25.36
N SER A 170 1.88 3.47 25.27
CA SER A 170 1.50 2.06 25.34
C SER A 170 0.82 1.61 24.05
N VAL A 171 0.96 0.33 23.71
CA VAL A 171 0.22 -0.26 22.59
C VAL A 171 -1.28 -0.14 22.86
N GLY A 172 -2.02 0.40 21.90
CA GLY A 172 -3.44 0.72 22.02
C GLY A 172 -3.75 2.19 22.31
N ASP A 173 -2.73 3.01 22.62
CA ASP A 173 -2.95 4.45 22.82
C ASP A 173 -3.32 5.16 21.52
N PHE A 174 -4.14 6.22 21.65
CA PHE A 174 -4.50 7.11 20.54
C PHE A 174 -3.79 8.45 20.68
N VAL A 175 -2.88 8.75 19.76
CA VAL A 175 -2.23 10.06 19.67
C VAL A 175 -3.12 11.00 18.87
N LYS A 176 -3.77 11.93 19.59
CA LYS A 176 -4.69 12.93 19.01
C LYS A 176 -4.02 14.24 18.65
N TYR A 177 -2.94 14.58 19.34
CA TYR A 177 -2.19 15.82 19.13
C TYR A 177 -0.69 15.53 19.17
N VAL A 178 0.05 16.18 18.27
CA VAL A 178 1.50 16.29 18.34
C VAL A 178 1.82 17.77 18.51
N GLU A 179 2.24 18.16 19.70
CA GLU A 179 2.32 19.56 20.11
C GLU A 179 0.97 20.29 19.90
N ASN A 180 0.93 21.31 19.05
CA ASN A 180 -0.29 22.05 18.69
C ASN A 180 -0.95 21.56 17.40
N CYS A 181 -0.53 20.41 16.85
CA CYS A 181 -1.02 19.86 15.58
C CYS A 181 -2.02 18.71 15.83
N SER A 182 -3.25 18.85 15.33
CA SER A 182 -4.32 17.84 15.46
C SER A 182 -4.12 16.67 14.49
N VAL A 183 -4.14 15.46 15.03
CA VAL A 183 -3.94 14.21 14.28
C VAL A 183 -5.25 13.46 14.17
N ASP A 184 -5.97 13.73 13.10
CA ASP A 184 -7.23 13.04 12.80
C ASP A 184 -7.10 12.12 11.57
N SER A 185 -5.97 12.17 10.86
CA SER A 185 -5.71 11.37 9.66
C SER A 185 -4.22 11.04 9.51
N VAL A 186 -3.92 10.04 8.68
CA VAL A 186 -2.53 9.66 8.31
C VAL A 186 -1.81 10.83 7.63
N GLU A 187 -2.54 11.60 6.80
CA GLU A 187 -2.02 12.79 6.14
C GLU A 187 -1.65 13.88 7.16
N ASN A 188 -2.51 14.12 8.15
CA ASN A 188 -2.24 15.09 9.21
C ASN A 188 -1.03 14.66 10.04
N TRP A 189 -0.94 13.37 10.40
CA TRP A 189 0.22 12.82 11.10
C TRP A 189 1.54 13.13 10.36
N HIS A 190 1.60 12.80 9.07
CA HIS A 190 2.80 13.06 8.26
C HIS A 190 3.13 14.55 8.20
N LYS A 191 2.13 15.41 7.97
CA LYS A 191 2.32 16.87 7.98
C LYS A 191 2.82 17.39 9.32
N CYS A 192 2.26 16.92 10.44
CA CYS A 192 2.70 17.34 11.78
C CYS A 192 4.17 16.96 12.04
N ILE A 193 4.57 15.74 11.69
CA ILE A 193 5.94 15.27 11.88
C ILE A 193 6.92 16.00 10.95
N GLU A 194 6.55 16.22 9.68
CA GLU A 194 7.35 16.97 8.73
C GLU A 194 7.60 18.41 9.22
N ASP A 195 6.55 19.09 9.69
CA ASP A 195 6.65 20.45 10.22
C ASP A 195 7.61 20.53 11.43
N ILE A 196 7.57 19.53 12.32
CA ILE A 196 8.48 19.41 13.48
C ILE A 196 9.92 19.16 13.03
N SER A 197 10.13 18.34 12.00
CA SER A 197 11.48 18.01 11.52
C SER A 197 12.21 19.21 10.90
N VAL A 198 11.47 20.15 10.31
CA VAL A 198 12.03 21.32 9.63
C VAL A 198 12.17 22.51 10.56
N LYS A 199 11.23 22.68 11.51
CA LYS A 199 11.24 23.84 12.42
C LYS A 199 12.24 23.66 13.57
N PRO A 200 12.96 24.73 13.95
CA PRO A 200 13.81 24.69 15.14
C PRO A 200 12.94 24.44 16.37
N GLN A 201 13.25 23.38 17.11
CA GLN A 201 12.54 22.99 18.30
C GLN A 201 12.92 23.93 19.46
N ILE A 202 11.95 24.72 19.93
CA ILE A 202 12.12 25.54 21.13
C ILE A 202 11.79 24.64 22.31
N GLY A 203 12.77 24.41 23.19
CA GLY A 203 12.56 23.58 24.38
C GLY A 203 11.49 24.17 25.31
N TYR A 204 10.88 23.30 26.12
CA TYR A 204 9.86 23.70 27.09
C TYR A 204 10.48 24.10 28.43
N CYS A 205 10.03 25.22 29.00
CA CYS A 205 10.36 25.60 30.37
C CYS A 205 9.55 24.74 31.35
N ILE A 206 10.24 23.96 32.18
CA ILE A 206 9.63 23.16 33.24
C ILE A 206 10.00 23.78 34.60
N LYS A 207 9.05 23.78 35.55
CA LYS A 207 9.30 24.22 36.93
C LYS A 207 10.31 23.31 37.61
N GLU A 208 11.20 23.89 38.40
CA GLU A 208 12.25 23.16 39.12
C GLU A 208 11.71 22.04 40.01
N GLU A 209 10.55 22.24 40.65
CA GLU A 209 9.85 21.24 41.46
C GLU A 209 9.56 19.95 40.68
N ILE A 210 9.06 20.09 39.45
CA ILE A 210 8.74 18.95 38.56
C ILE A 210 10.04 18.24 38.16
N LEU A 211 11.10 18.99 37.88
CA LEU A 211 12.39 18.44 37.52
C LEU A 211 13.02 17.61 38.65
N GLN A 212 12.89 18.06 39.90
CA GLN A 212 13.37 17.32 41.08
C GLN A 212 12.65 15.98 41.25
N HIS A 213 11.34 15.92 40.96
CA HIS A 213 10.60 14.66 40.96
C HIS A 213 11.01 13.72 39.81
N LEU A 214 11.34 14.28 38.63
CA LEU A 214 11.78 13.50 37.47
C LEU A 214 13.21 12.94 37.59
N ASN A 215 14.10 13.64 38.31
CA ASN A 215 15.50 13.25 38.53
C ASN A 215 15.70 11.94 39.33
N SER A 216 14.64 11.35 39.88
CA SER A 216 14.75 10.20 40.78
C SER A 216 15.01 8.84 40.11
N VAL A 217 15.07 8.77 38.77
CA VAL A 217 15.03 7.47 38.06
C VAL A 217 16.25 7.20 37.16
N GLY A 218 17.15 8.16 36.96
CA GLY A 218 18.38 7.95 36.18
C GLY A 218 19.45 7.23 37.01
N ARG A 219 19.98 6.10 36.51
CA ARG A 219 21.17 5.46 37.10
C ARG A 219 22.39 6.37 36.84
N VAL A 220 22.83 7.10 37.87
CA VAL A 220 24.06 7.89 37.81
C VAL A 220 25.25 6.96 38.02
N TYR A 221 26.13 6.84 37.03
CA TYR A 221 27.39 6.11 37.18
C TYR A 221 28.43 7.06 37.78
N ARG A 222 29.06 6.67 38.89
CA ARG A 222 30.12 7.48 39.51
C ARG A 222 31.46 6.89 39.11
N ARG A 223 32.28 7.65 38.37
CA ARG A 223 33.65 7.24 38.05
C ARG A 223 34.50 7.26 39.32
N LEU A 224 35.58 6.48 39.30
CA LEU A 224 36.59 6.45 40.37
C LEU A 224 37.24 7.81 40.63
N ASP A 225 37.23 8.70 39.63
CA ASP A 225 37.74 10.09 39.72
C ASP A 225 36.74 11.07 40.40
N GLY A 226 35.63 10.56 40.94
CA GLY A 226 34.61 11.35 41.62
C GLY A 226 33.61 12.07 40.69
N THR A 227 33.81 12.00 39.38
CA THR A 227 32.91 12.57 38.37
C THR A 227 31.68 11.67 38.17
N THR A 228 30.51 12.29 38.03
CA THR A 228 29.24 11.61 37.75
C THR A 228 29.00 11.58 36.24
N GLU A 229 28.82 10.40 35.68
CA GLU A 229 28.52 10.14 34.28
C GLU A 229 27.12 9.53 34.19
N CYS A 230 26.19 10.22 33.52
CA CYS A 230 24.82 9.71 33.37
C CYS A 230 24.63 8.87 32.11
N CYS A 231 25.54 8.98 31.14
CA CYS A 231 25.48 8.20 29.90
C CYS A 231 26.45 7.01 30.03
N SER A 232 25.98 5.81 29.71
CA SER A 232 26.92 4.69 29.57
C SER A 232 27.81 4.95 28.35
N ASN A 233 29.08 4.54 28.40
CA ASN A 233 30.02 4.70 27.28
C ASN A 233 29.59 3.93 26.00
N ASN A 234 28.49 3.18 26.05
CA ASN A 234 27.93 2.37 24.95
C ASN A 234 26.68 2.96 24.27
N SER A 235 26.14 4.09 24.73
CA SER A 235 24.87 4.64 24.21
C SER A 235 25.09 5.92 23.42
N LEU A 236 25.03 5.83 22.09
CA LEU A 236 25.05 7.00 21.17
C LEU A 236 23.76 7.86 21.26
N VAL A 237 22.77 7.41 22.03
CA VAL A 237 21.41 7.98 22.07
C VAL A 237 21.00 8.53 23.43
N ASP A 238 21.83 8.37 24.47
CA ASP A 238 21.52 8.87 25.81
C ASP A 238 21.95 10.33 25.94
N ILE A 239 20.99 11.24 26.05
CA ILE A 239 21.24 12.67 26.29
C ILE A 239 21.13 12.92 27.80
N CYS A 240 22.24 13.24 28.47
CA CYS A 240 22.21 13.70 29.87
C CYS A 240 22.25 15.22 29.96
N PHE A 241 21.36 15.79 30.78
CA PHE A 241 21.35 17.21 31.11
C PHE A 241 21.89 17.39 32.52
N SER A 242 22.96 18.19 32.66
CA SER A 242 23.48 18.63 33.96
C SER A 242 23.01 20.04 34.23
N TYR A 243 22.26 20.25 35.31
CA TYR A 243 21.90 21.59 35.75
C TYR A 243 23.10 22.27 36.42
N ARG A 244 23.54 23.42 35.90
CA ARG A 244 24.48 24.31 36.58
C ARG A 244 23.69 25.48 37.15
N GLY A 245 23.36 25.40 38.45
CA GLY A 245 22.74 26.50 39.16
C GLY A 245 23.70 27.68 39.26
N LYS A 246 23.52 28.69 38.39
CA LYS A 246 23.83 30.12 38.57
C LYS A 246 23.52 30.88 37.28
N LEU A 247 22.25 31.24 37.09
CA LEU A 247 21.87 32.40 36.29
C LEU A 247 21.44 33.48 37.28
N GLN A 248 22.39 34.31 37.71
CA GLN A 248 22.07 35.62 38.26
C GLN A 248 21.47 36.43 37.10
N ILE A 249 20.14 36.51 37.09
CA ILE A 249 19.42 37.45 36.24
C ILE A 249 19.83 38.85 36.73
N PRO A 250 20.44 39.71 35.91
CA PRO A 250 20.61 41.11 36.27
C PRO A 250 19.22 41.71 36.45
N GLN A 251 19.02 42.41 37.57
CA GLN A 251 17.80 43.17 37.86
C GLN A 251 17.47 44.17 36.76
#